data_AF-A0AAJ1ZGP5-F1
#
_entry.id   AF-A0AAJ1ZGP5-F1
#
_cell.length_a   1.000
_cell.length_b   1.000
_cell.length_c   1.000
_cell.angle_alpha   90.00
_cell.angle_beta   90.00
_cell.angle_gamma   90.00
#
_symmetry.space_group_name_H-M   'P 1'
#
loop_
_entity.id
_entity.type
_entity.pdbx_description
1 polymer ?
#
loop_
_entity_poly.entity_id
_entity_poly.type
_entity_poly.pdbx_seq_one_letter_code
_entity_poly.pdbx_strand_id
1 'polypeptide(L)' 'MNDTSNERDDWPENDVSGLAERLPGLDPQTYYDDEAARAYDAALRRCPALARLLGLPPPATGHDPIS' A
#
# COMPACT_ATOMS: atom_id res chain seq x y z
N MET A 1 -11.81 -34.62 9.80
CA MET A 1 -12.58 -33.47 9.27
C MET A 1 -11.57 -32.41 8.88
N ASN A 2 -11.49 -32.03 7.60
CA ASN A 2 -10.57 -31.01 7.11
C ASN A 2 -11.31 -30.13 6.08
N ASP A 3 -12.25 -29.34 6.58
CA ASP A 3 -12.93 -28.30 5.80
C ASP A 3 -12.30 -26.95 6.18
N THR A 4 -11.08 -26.71 5.71
CA THR A 4 -10.54 -25.34 5.65
C THR A 4 -11.13 -24.70 4.41
N SER A 5 -12.41 -24.33 4.49
CA SER A 5 -13.02 -23.43 3.53
C SER A 5 -12.16 -22.17 3.50
N ASN A 6 -11.34 -22.06 2.46
CA ASN A 6 -10.71 -20.82 2.05
C ASN A 6 -11.84 -19.95 1.49
N GLU A 7 -12.75 -19.52 2.38
CA GLU A 7 -13.65 -18.41 2.15
C GLU A 7 -12.76 -17.32 1.58
N ARG A 8 -13.00 -16.96 0.31
CA ARG A 8 -12.29 -15.84 -0.29
C ARG A 8 -12.70 -14.65 0.57
N ASP A 9 -11.82 -14.31 1.52
CA ASP A 9 -11.94 -13.13 2.36
C ASP A 9 -12.16 -11.99 1.35
N ASP A 10 -13.42 -11.54 1.24
CA ASP A 10 -13.89 -10.49 0.33
C ASP A 10 -13.45 -9.14 0.92
N TRP A 11 -12.16 -9.08 1.27
CA TRP A 11 -11.56 -7.96 1.94
C TRP A 11 -11.46 -6.82 0.94
N PRO A 12 -11.81 -5.60 1.36
CA PRO A 12 -11.41 -4.42 0.63
C PRO A 12 -9.90 -4.50 0.39
N GLU A 13 -9.48 -4.31 -0.86
CA GLU A 13 -8.05 -4.20 -1.19
C GLU A 13 -7.47 -3.11 -0.26
N ASN A 14 -6.51 -3.51 0.59
CA ASN A 14 -5.83 -2.66 1.59
C ASN A 14 -6.61 -2.34 2.90
N ASP A 15 -7.37 -3.29 3.46
CA ASP A 15 -7.95 -3.14 4.82
C ASP A 15 -6.95 -3.49 5.96
N VAL A 16 -6.00 -2.59 6.20
CA VAL A 16 -5.02 -2.73 7.30
C VAL A 16 -5.70 -2.67 8.68
N SER A 17 -6.86 -2.02 8.79
CA SER A 17 -7.60 -1.93 10.05
C SER A 17 -8.19 -3.28 10.43
N GLY A 18 -8.83 -3.97 9.48
CA GLY A 18 -9.26 -5.36 9.65
C GLY A 18 -8.08 -6.29 9.93
N LEU A 19 -6.90 -6.03 9.35
CA LEU A 19 -5.69 -6.83 9.60
C LEU A 19 -5.24 -6.73 11.06
N ALA A 20 -5.31 -5.53 11.63
CA ALA A 20 -4.93 -5.29 13.02
C ALA A 20 -5.85 -6.00 14.03
N GLU A 21 -7.14 -6.20 13.70
CA GLU A 21 -8.07 -6.96 14.54
C GLU A 21 -7.68 -8.45 14.65
N ARG A 22 -7.02 -8.99 13.62
CA ARG A 22 -6.60 -10.41 13.56
C ARG A 22 -5.15 -10.61 13.96
N LEU A 23 -4.30 -9.60 13.82
CA LEU A 23 -2.86 -9.66 14.11
C LEU A 23 -2.50 -8.82 15.36
N PRO A 24 -2.49 -9.42 16.57
CA PRO A 24 -2.16 -8.68 17.78
C PRO A 24 -0.72 -8.15 17.71
N GLY A 25 -0.58 -6.82 17.85
CA GLY A 25 0.71 -6.11 17.77
C GLY A 25 0.91 -5.35 16.46
N LEU A 26 0.03 -5.52 15.47
CA LEU A 26 -0.04 -4.61 14.32
C LEU A 26 -0.79 -3.35 14.74
N ASP A 27 -0.11 -2.21 14.68
CA ASP A 27 -0.77 -0.91 14.83
C ASP A 27 -1.02 -0.32 13.43
N PRO A 28 -2.29 -0.23 13.00
CA PRO A 28 -2.63 0.28 11.67
C PRO A 28 -2.31 1.77 11.50
N GLN A 29 -2.17 2.53 12.60
CA GLN A 29 -1.78 3.94 12.54
C GLN A 29 -0.28 4.14 12.26
N THR A 30 0.54 3.11 12.52
CA THR A 30 1.99 3.12 12.28
C THR A 30 2.43 2.11 11.22
N TYR A 31 1.49 1.35 10.66
CA TYR A 31 1.77 0.44 9.56
C TYR A 31 2.20 1.24 8.32
N TYR A 32 3.43 0.96 7.89
CA TYR A 32 3.99 1.49 6.67
C TYR A 32 4.27 0.35 5.71
N ASP A 33 3.72 0.46 4.50
CA ASP A 33 3.92 -0.51 3.45
C ASP A 33 4.88 0.06 2.39
N ASP A 34 6.13 -0.39 2.43
CA ASP A 34 7.18 -0.04 1.48
C ASP A 34 6.79 -0.36 0.04
N GLU A 35 6.04 -1.44 -0.20
CA GLU A 35 5.60 -1.85 -1.53
C GLU A 35 4.50 -0.94 -2.04
N ALA A 36 3.52 -0.60 -1.18
CA ALA A 36 2.48 0.37 -1.51
C ALA A 36 3.07 1.75 -1.84
N ALA A 37 4.07 2.21 -1.07
CA ALA A 37 4.78 3.46 -1.33
C ALA A 37 5.49 3.44 -2.70
N ARG A 38 6.20 2.34 -3.01
CA ARG A 38 6.89 2.17 -4.30
C ARG A 38 5.91 2.10 -5.48
N ALA A 39 4.79 1.40 -5.30
CA ALA A 39 3.74 1.30 -6.32
C ALA A 39 3.09 2.66 -6.59
N TYR A 40 2.82 3.44 -5.54
CA TYR A 40 2.31 4.80 -5.64
C TYR A 40 3.28 5.71 -6.42
N ASP A 41 4.58 5.72 -6.05
CA ASP A 41 5.59 6.48 -6.79
C ASP A 41 5.73 6.04 -8.25
N ALA A 42 5.64 4.73 -8.52
CA ALA A 42 5.66 4.21 -9.88
C ALA A 42 4.43 4.68 -10.69
N ALA A 43 3.26 4.71 -10.08
CA ALA A 43 2.03 5.21 -10.70
C ALA A 43 2.12 6.71 -11.02
N LEU A 44 2.66 7.51 -10.09
CA LEU A 44 2.92 8.94 -10.31
C LEU A 44 3.87 9.18 -11.49
N ARG A 45 4.92 8.35 -11.62
CA ARG A 45 5.85 8.41 -12.77
C ARG A 45 5.21 7.99 -14.09
N ARG A 46 4.33 6.98 -14.06
CA ARG A 46 3.67 6.45 -15.27
C ARG A 46 2.62 7.41 -15.82
N CYS A 47 1.89 8.10 -14.95
CA CYS A 47 0.76 8.94 -15.30
C CYS A 47 0.89 10.38 -14.78
N PRO A 48 1.91 11.15 -15.22
CA PRO A 48 2.21 12.46 -14.65
C PRO A 48 1.12 13.51 -14.93
N ALA A 49 0.43 13.41 -16.07
CA ALA A 49 -0.69 14.32 -16.38
C ALA A 49 -1.88 14.11 -15.43
N LEU A 50 -2.20 12.85 -15.11
CA LEU A 50 -3.27 12.52 -14.18
C LEU A 50 -2.91 12.95 -12.75
N ALA A 51 -1.66 12.73 -12.34
CA ALA A 51 -1.17 13.19 -11.04
C ALA A 51 -1.34 14.71 -10.85
N ARG A 52 -1.01 15.50 -11.88
CA ARG A 52 -1.20 16.96 -11.87
C ARG A 52 -2.66 17.36 -11.80
N LEU A 53 -3.53 16.67 -12.55
CA LEU A 53 -4.97 16.91 -12.52
C LEU A 53 -5.55 16.66 -11.12
N LEU A 54 -5.08 15.61 -10.44
CA LEU A 54 -5.47 15.24 -9.09
C LEU A 54 -4.77 16.07 -8.00
N GLY A 55 -3.89 17.01 -8.36
CA GLY A 55 -3.13 17.81 -7.39
C GLY A 55 -2.15 17.00 -6.53
N LEU A 56 -1.72 15.83 -7.00
CA LEU A 56 -0.81 14.95 -6.26
C LEU A 56 0.62 15.49 -6.29
N PRO A 57 1.41 15.26 -5.23
CA PRO A 57 2.81 15.66 -5.20
C PRO A 57 3.60 14.93 -6.30
N PRO A 58 4.74 15.49 -6.74
CA PRO A 58 5.64 14.76 -7.62
C PRO A 58 6.12 13.47 -6.93
N PRO A 59 6.39 12.40 -7.70
CA PRO A 59 6.92 11.16 -7.14
C PRO A 59 8.20 11.47 -6.37
N ALA A 60 8.45 10.73 -5.29
CA ALA A 60 9.68 10.91 -4.54
C ALA A 60 10.88 10.70 -5.48
N THR A 61 11.73 11.71 -5.59
CA THR A 61 13.03 11.61 -6.25
C THR A 61 13.95 10.85 -5.30
N GLY A 62 13.77 9.54 -5.21
CA GLY A 62 14.50 8.71 -4.28
C GLY A 62 15.97 8.53 -4.67
N HIS A 63 16.84 8.86 -3.71
CA HIS A 63 18.14 8.20 -3.48
C HIS A 63 19.21 8.44 -4.57
N ASP A 64 20.04 9.47 -4.39
CA ASP A 64 21.38 9.44 -4.95
C ASP A 64 22.07 8.15 -4.47
N PRO A 65 22.59 7.29 -5.37
CA PRO A 65 23.45 6.21 -4.94
C PRO A 65 24.67 6.85 -4.27
N ILE A 66 24.83 6.63 -2.95
CA ILE A 66 26.08 6.94 -2.26
C ILE A 66 27.19 6.21 -3.02
N SER A 67 28.09 7.00 -3.63
CA SER A 67 29.34 6.53 -4.25
C SER A 67 30.30 5.96 -3.21
#